data_AF-A0A8T1WDS7-F1
#
_entry.id   AF-A0A8T1WDS7-F1
#
_cell.length_a   1.000
_cell.length_b   1.000
_cell.length_c   1.000
_cell.angle_alpha   90.00
_cell.angle_beta   90.00
_cell.angle_gamma   90.00
#
_symmetry.space_group_name_H-M   'P 1'
#
loop_
_entity.id
_entity.type
_entity.pdbx_description
1 polymer ?
#
loop_
_entity_poly.entity_id
_entity_poly.type
_entity_poly.pdbx_seq_one_letter_code
_entity_poly.pdbx_strand_id
1 'polypeptide(L)'
;MKRALGLARQDKVSVFSRSQYEWTLVEQSCNRMASVLVPLYDTLGPNTVPYILNHTEMTVVFCAKQQTATLLHCLRECPHLKTIVQYESNLEEQQVAEANERGVKL
;
A
#
# COMPACT_ATOMS: atom_id res chain seq x y z
N MET A 1 19.91 -11.52 5.07
CA MET A 1 18.44 -11.50 5.22
C MET A 1 17.81 -11.32 3.86
N LYS A 2 16.97 -12.27 3.41
CA LYS A 2 16.24 -12.16 2.14
C LYS A 2 15.03 -11.23 2.34
N ARG A 3 14.82 -10.26 1.46
CA ARG A 3 13.69 -9.32 1.52
C ARG A 3 12.57 -9.83 0.62
N ALA A 4 11.37 -10.05 1.16
CA ALA A 4 10.27 -10.68 0.43
C ALA A 4 9.70 -9.81 -0.71
N LEU A 5 9.66 -8.48 -0.50
CA LEU A 5 9.09 -7.52 -1.45
C LEU A 5 10.15 -6.75 -2.26
N GLY A 6 11.42 -7.15 -2.18
CA GLY A 6 12.51 -6.49 -2.92
C GLY A 6 12.88 -5.07 -2.47
N LEU A 7 12.18 -4.49 -1.48
CA LEU A 7 12.45 -3.14 -0.97
C LEU A 7 13.90 -2.98 -0.51
N ALA A 8 14.60 -1.95 -0.94
CA ALA A 8 15.94 -1.56 -0.53
C ALA A 8 15.93 -0.57 0.67
N ARG A 9 17.12 -0.21 1.15
CA ARG A 9 17.25 0.81 2.20
C ARG A 9 16.86 2.17 1.60
N GLN A 10 16.11 2.98 2.34
CA GLN A 10 15.55 4.27 1.92
C GLN A 10 14.40 4.18 0.90
N ASP A 11 13.97 2.98 0.51
CA ASP A 11 12.74 2.83 -0.26
C ASP A 11 11.53 3.28 0.55
N LYS A 12 10.55 3.83 -0.17
CA LYS A 12 9.31 4.32 0.41
C LYS A 12 8.32 3.18 0.56
N VAL A 13 7.57 3.19 1.67
CA VAL A 13 6.50 2.24 1.96
C VAL A 13 5.29 3.05 2.39
N SER A 14 4.15 2.81 1.76
CA SER A 14 2.92 3.49 2.15
C SER A 14 2.10 2.69 3.13
N VAL A 15 1.39 3.40 4.01
CA VAL A 15 0.34 2.83 4.84
C VAL A 15 -0.94 3.62 4.61
N PHE A 16 -2.01 2.94 4.19
CA PHE A 16 -3.33 3.51 4.03
C PHE A 16 -4.34 2.84 4.96
N SER A 17 -4.51 3.42 6.14
CA SER A 17 -5.38 2.88 7.18
C SER A 17 -5.65 3.93 8.25
N ARG A 18 -6.70 3.71 9.05
CA ARG A 18 -6.93 4.44 10.30
C ARG A 18 -5.87 4.08 11.35
N SER A 19 -5.82 4.84 12.43
CA SER A 19 -4.96 4.54 13.58
C SER A 19 -5.37 3.21 14.20
N GLN A 20 -4.57 2.17 13.98
CA GLN A 20 -4.76 0.83 14.54
C GLN A 20 -3.43 0.11 14.73
N TYR A 21 -3.46 -1.07 15.33
CA TYR A 21 -2.25 -1.81 15.72
C TYR A 21 -1.30 -2.08 14.55
N GLU A 22 -1.83 -2.53 13.41
CA GLU A 22 -1.07 -2.90 12.23
C GLU A 22 -0.36 -1.69 11.61
N TRP A 23 -0.97 -0.50 11.70
CA TRP A 23 -0.34 0.74 11.28
C TRP A 23 0.99 0.96 12.02
N THR A 24 0.96 0.84 13.36
CA THR A 24 2.16 0.96 14.20
C THR A 24 3.16 -0.15 13.92
N LEU A 25 2.69 -1.37 13.64
CA LEU A 25 3.57 -2.49 13.29
C LEU A 25 4.34 -2.22 11.99
N VAL A 26 3.68 -1.66 10.97
CA VAL A 26 4.33 -1.29 9.71
C VAL A 26 5.32 -0.13 9.93
N GLU A 27 4.97 0.87 10.74
CA GLU A 27 5.88 1.96 11.11
C GLU A 27 7.17 1.42 11.76
N GLN A 28 7.04 0.56 12.78
CA GLN A 28 8.20 -0.04 13.45
C GLN A 28 9.02 -0.92 12.50
N SER A 29 8.37 -1.59 11.57
CA SER A 29 9.04 -2.37 10.52
C SER A 29 9.83 -1.45 9.57
N CYS A 30 9.28 -0.30 9.19
CA CYS A 30 9.99 0.69 8.37
C CYS A 30 11.23 1.23 9.10
N ASN A 31 11.10 1.55 10.39
CA ASN A 31 12.22 1.98 11.24
C ASN A 31 13.33 0.93 11.28
N ARG A 32 12.98 -0.33 11.49
CA ARG A 32 13.92 -1.46 11.50
C ARG A 32 14.61 -1.67 10.14
N MET A 33 13.88 -1.51 9.05
CA MET A 33 14.36 -1.76 7.68
C MET A 33 15.04 -0.55 7.04
N ALA A 34 15.04 0.60 7.73
CA ALA A 34 15.48 1.90 7.24
C ALA A 34 14.78 2.31 5.94
N SER A 35 13.47 2.05 5.89
CA SER A 35 12.54 2.50 4.84
C SER A 35 11.86 3.81 5.24
N VAL A 36 11.36 4.56 4.26
CA VAL A 36 10.65 5.83 4.48
C VAL A 36 9.16 5.57 4.50
N LEU A 37 8.51 5.77 5.64
CA LEU A 37 7.06 5.61 5.78
C LEU A 37 6.32 6.79 5.14
N VAL A 38 5.33 6.52 4.30
CA VAL A 38 4.46 7.52 3.67
C VAL A 38 2.99 7.24 4.05
N PRO A 39 2.43 7.94 5.05
CA PRO A 39 1.06 7.69 5.49
C PRO A 39 0.03 8.29 4.51
N LEU A 40 -1.07 7.56 4.32
CA LEU A 40 -2.26 7.95 3.56
C LEU A 40 -3.49 7.86 4.47
N TYR A 41 -4.42 8.80 4.32
CA TYR A 41 -5.65 8.87 5.11
C TYR A 41 -6.86 9.19 4.25
N ASP A 42 -8.03 8.66 4.62
CA ASP A 42 -9.30 8.84 3.89
C ASP A 42 -9.73 10.31 3.81
N THR A 43 -9.28 11.13 4.77
CA THR A 43 -9.61 12.57 4.86
C THR A 43 -8.93 13.41 3.79
N LEU A 44 -7.98 12.84 3.02
CA LEU A 44 -7.20 13.57 2.03
C LEU A 44 -7.98 13.82 0.72
N GLY A 45 -9.17 13.24 0.56
CA GLY A 45 -9.98 13.37 -0.65
C GLY A 45 -9.54 12.41 -1.78
N PRO A 46 -10.42 12.17 -2.78
CA PRO A 46 -10.27 11.07 -3.73
C PRO A 46 -9.05 11.18 -4.64
N ASN A 47 -8.63 12.41 -4.98
CA ASN A 47 -7.52 12.65 -5.91
C ASN A 47 -6.15 12.68 -5.23
N THR A 48 -6.10 12.72 -3.90
CA THR A 48 -4.84 12.90 -3.17
C THR A 48 -4.07 11.59 -3.02
N VAL A 49 -4.79 10.47 -2.87
CA VAL A 49 -4.17 9.13 -2.84
C VAL A 49 -3.37 8.86 -4.12
N PRO A 50 -3.95 8.92 -5.34
CA PRO A 50 -3.17 8.68 -6.57
C PRO A 50 -2.05 9.71 -6.75
N TYR A 51 -2.28 10.98 -6.38
CA TYR A 51 -1.23 12.00 -6.43
C TYR A 51 -0.01 11.62 -5.57
N ILE A 52 -0.21 11.23 -4.31
CA ILE A 52 0.89 10.85 -3.41
C ILE A 52 1.58 9.58 -3.90
N LEU A 53 0.82 8.56 -4.30
CA LEU A 53 1.37 7.31 -4.81
C LEU A 53 2.27 7.54 -6.03
N ASN A 54 1.85 8.41 -6.94
CA ASN A 54 2.65 8.78 -8.11
C ASN A 54 3.85 9.64 -7.76
N HIS A 55 3.66 10.68 -6.96
CA HIS A 55 4.75 11.57 -6.54
C HIS A 55 5.86 10.82 -5.78
N THR A 56 5.48 9.76 -5.08
CA THR A 56 6.42 8.92 -4.34
C THR A 56 6.97 7.75 -5.15
N GLU A 57 6.48 7.52 -6.38
CA GLU A 57 6.76 6.33 -7.19
C GLU A 57 6.53 5.03 -6.40
N MET A 58 5.42 5.00 -5.65
CA MET A 58 5.15 3.97 -4.65
C MET A 58 5.02 2.57 -5.28
N THR A 59 5.78 1.61 -4.77
CA THR A 59 5.71 0.22 -5.23
C THR A 59 4.93 -0.71 -4.31
N VAL A 60 4.85 -0.39 -3.01
CA VAL A 60 4.20 -1.21 -1.98
C VAL A 60 3.32 -0.34 -1.08
N VAL A 61 2.06 -0.73 -0.94
CA VAL A 61 1.10 -0.09 -0.02
C VAL A 61 0.56 -1.13 0.95
N PHE A 62 0.64 -0.85 2.25
CA PHE A 62 -0.06 -1.61 3.28
C PHE A 62 -1.40 -0.94 3.56
N CYS A 63 -2.49 -1.69 3.64
CA CYS A 63 -3.81 -1.11 3.89
C CYS A 63 -4.69 -2.00 4.76
N ALA A 64 -5.70 -1.40 5.38
CA ALA A 64 -6.79 -2.19 5.95
C ALA A 64 -7.81 -2.52 4.86
N LYS A 65 -8.62 -3.54 5.11
CA LYS A 65 -9.64 -4.04 4.18
C LYS A 65 -10.54 -2.94 3.61
N GLN A 66 -10.91 -1.96 4.44
CA GLN A 66 -11.78 -0.86 4.02
C GLN A 66 -11.16 0.02 2.91
N GLN A 67 -9.83 0.16 2.89
CA GLN A 67 -9.10 1.00 1.95
C GLN A 67 -8.66 0.26 0.68
N THR A 68 -8.73 -1.07 0.65
CA THR A 68 -8.37 -1.89 -0.52
C THR A 68 -9.15 -1.48 -1.76
N ALA A 69 -10.47 -1.31 -1.65
CA ALA A 69 -11.31 -0.92 -2.77
C ALA A 69 -10.94 0.46 -3.36
N THR A 70 -10.57 1.42 -2.50
CA THR A 70 -10.10 2.74 -2.93
C THR A 70 -8.80 2.65 -3.71
N LEU A 71 -7.86 1.82 -3.27
CA LEU A 71 -6.61 1.57 -4.00
C LEU A 71 -6.87 0.92 -5.36
N LEU A 72 -7.75 -0.09 -5.43
CA LEU A 72 -8.12 -0.74 -6.69
C LEU A 72 -8.74 0.23 -7.70
N HIS A 73 -9.57 1.15 -7.22
CA HIS A 73 -10.19 2.16 -8.07
C HIS A 73 -9.15 3.07 -8.75
N CYS A 74 -8.15 3.53 -8.01
CA CYS A 74 -7.10 4.42 -8.54
C CYS A 74 -5.89 3.70 -9.14
N LEU A 75 -5.89 2.35 -9.21
CA LEU A 75 -4.77 1.57 -9.76
C LEU A 75 -4.37 1.99 -11.18
N ARG A 76 -5.32 2.41 -12.03
CA ARG A 76 -5.00 2.85 -13.41
C ARG A 76 -4.12 4.09 -13.45
N GLU A 77 -4.23 4.90 -12.42
CA GLU A 77 -3.48 6.15 -12.28
C GLU A 77 -2.14 5.93 -11.59
N CYS A 78 -1.88 4.73 -11.03
CA CYS A 78 -0.72 4.44 -10.19
C CYS A 78 0.21 3.40 -10.85
N PRO A 79 0.95 3.74 -11.93
CA PRO A 79 1.72 2.77 -12.73
C PRO A 79 2.89 2.11 -11.98
N HIS A 80 3.34 2.70 -10.86
CA HIS A 80 4.45 2.17 -10.07
C HIS A 80 4.03 1.14 -9.04
N LEU A 81 2.73 1.08 -8.68
CA LEU A 81 2.23 0.23 -7.61
C LEU A 81 2.22 -1.23 -8.07
N LYS A 82 2.94 -2.09 -7.33
CA LYS A 82 3.12 -3.51 -7.67
C LYS A 82 2.51 -4.46 -6.65
N THR A 83 2.47 -4.03 -5.39
CA THR A 83 1.95 -4.85 -4.30
C THR A 83 1.08 -4.02 -3.37
N ILE A 84 -0.11 -4.52 -3.10
CA ILE A 84 -0.97 -4.10 -2.00
C ILE A 84 -0.90 -5.20 -0.95
N VAL A 85 -0.72 -4.83 0.31
CA VAL A 85 -0.70 -5.76 1.45
C VAL A 85 -1.85 -5.40 2.36
N GLN A 86 -2.93 -6.18 2.28
CA GLN A 86 -4.03 -6.04 3.21
C GLN A 86 -3.65 -6.67 4.56
N TYR A 87 -4.01 -6.01 5.66
CA TYR A 87 -3.76 -6.53 7.01
C TYR A 87 -4.57 -7.79 7.31
N GLU A 88 -5.87 -7.75 7.01
CA GLU A 88 -6.81 -8.80 7.31
C GLU A 88 -6.69 -9.95 6.30
N SER A 89 -6.68 -11.18 6.79
CA SER A 89 -6.58 -12.39 5.96
C SER A 89 -7.82 -12.68 5.11
N ASN A 90 -8.94 -12.01 5.39
CA ASN A 90 -10.19 -12.14 4.63
C ASN A 90 -10.15 -11.26 3.37
N LEU A 91 -9.41 -11.73 2.37
CA LEU A 91 -9.36 -11.17 1.02
C LEU A 91 -10.62 -11.55 0.24
N GLU A 92 -11.17 -10.58 -0.48
CA GLU A 92 -12.28 -10.82 -1.39
C GLU A 92 -11.74 -11.33 -2.74
N GLU A 93 -12.22 -12.48 -3.21
CA GLU A 93 -11.73 -13.10 -4.45
C GLU A 93 -11.85 -12.15 -5.66
N GLN A 94 -12.91 -11.35 -5.70
CA GLN A 94 -13.11 -10.34 -6.74
C GLN A 94 -12.02 -9.26 -6.73
N GLN A 95 -11.62 -8.79 -5.54
CA GLN A 95 -10.56 -7.78 -5.39
C GLN A 95 -9.20 -8.33 -5.81
N VAL A 96 -8.92 -9.60 -5.47
CA VAL A 96 -7.69 -10.29 -5.87
C VAL A 96 -7.64 -10.49 -7.39
N ALA A 97 -8.75 -10.90 -8.01
CA ALA A 97 -8.85 -11.02 -9.46
C ALA A 97 -8.60 -9.67 -10.15
N GLU A 98 -9.26 -8.60 -9.69
CA GLU A 98 -9.08 -7.25 -10.25
C GLU A 98 -7.64 -6.74 -10.11
N ALA A 99 -6.98 -6.97 -8.98
CA ALA A 99 -5.58 -6.61 -8.79
C ALA A 99 -4.67 -7.36 -9.79
N ASN A 100 -4.87 -8.68 -9.93
CA ASN A 100 -4.08 -9.53 -10.81
C ASN A 100 -4.24 -9.17 -12.28
N GLU A 101 -5.47 -8.88 -12.74
CA GLU A 101 -5.74 -8.40 -14.11
C GLU A 101 -4.96 -7.12 -14.44
N ARG A 102 -4.66 -6.31 -13.42
CA ARG A 102 -3.91 -5.06 -13.53
C ARG A 102 -2.42 -5.23 -13.22
N GLY A 103 -1.94 -6.46 -13.04
CA GLY A 103 -0.54 -6.76 -12.77
C GLY A 103 -0.07 -6.40 -11.36
N VAL A 104 -1.00 -6.18 -10.42
CA VAL A 104 -0.71 -5.88 -9.03
C VAL A 104 -1.01 -7.08 -8.15
N LYS A 105 -0.09 -7.41 -7.26
CA LYS A 105 -0.30 -8.46 -6.25
C LYS A 105 -1.06 -7.88 -5.06
N LEU A 106 -2.17 -8.50 -4.68
CA LEU A 106 -2.88 -8.26 -3.41
C LEU A 106 -2.63 -9.43 -2.44
#